data_AF-A0A8J6Q9P1-F1
#
_entry.id   AF-A0A8J6Q9P1-F1
#
_cell.length_a   1.000
_cell.length_b   1.000
_cell.length_c   1.000
_cell.angle_alpha   90.00
_cell.angle_beta   90.00
_cell.angle_gamma   90.00
#
_symmetry.space_group_name_H-M   'P 1'
#
loop_
_entity.id
_entity.type
_entity.pdbx_description
1 polymer ?
#
loop_
_entity_poly.entity_id
_entity_poly.type
_entity_poly.pdbx_seq_one_letter_code
_entity_poly.pdbx_strand_id
1 'polypeptide(L)'
;MTLKVKKAPLAIRCAMFLFAFACFVLPLSGVVMSIYEGQGFHFGFLIGLFLFGLLGFYLLRLSLWNTYGQETIKFETGSIDYEANYGWFKDGKKQIGYNNLVFYVNKIGYDEDKTGSITIDNREDYIVSVVKMPVSKVENLITELELLLNNHDN
;
A
#
# COMPACT_ATOMS: atom_id res chain seq x y z
N MET A 1 10.64 14.21 -4.78
CA MET A 1 10.40 14.36 -3.32
C MET A 1 9.92 13.01 -2.78
N THR A 2 10.56 12.44 -1.77
CA THR A 2 10.21 11.08 -1.30
C THR A 2 9.25 11.13 -0.13
N LEU A 3 7.94 10.91 -0.37
CA LEU A 3 6.91 10.92 0.67
C LEU A 3 6.80 9.55 1.36
N LYS A 4 7.48 9.42 2.51
CA LYS A 4 7.41 8.20 3.32
C LYS A 4 6.20 8.24 4.26
N VAL A 5 5.30 7.25 4.14
CA VAL A 5 4.17 7.05 5.05
C VAL A 5 4.66 6.76 6.48
N LYS A 6 3.94 7.28 7.48
CA LYS A 6 4.22 6.99 8.89
C LYS A 6 4.03 5.51 9.16
N LYS A 7 5.12 4.84 9.54
CA LYS A 7 5.16 3.40 9.83
C LYS A 7 4.24 3.07 11.01
N ALA A 8 3.41 2.03 10.87
CA ALA A 8 2.67 1.51 12.02
C ALA A 8 3.61 0.99 13.13
N PRO A 9 3.15 0.97 14.40
CA PRO A 9 3.92 0.45 15.52
C PRO A 9 4.43 -0.97 15.27
N LEU A 10 5.68 -1.22 15.66
CA LEU A 10 6.38 -2.48 15.40
C LEU A 10 5.64 -3.70 15.99
N ALA A 11 4.99 -3.52 17.15
CA ALA A 11 4.17 -4.54 17.80
C ALA A 11 2.98 -5.01 16.94
N ILE A 12 2.27 -4.08 16.28
CA ILE A 12 1.13 -4.40 15.42
C ILE A 12 1.60 -5.16 14.18
N ARG A 13 2.75 -4.76 13.63
CA ARG A 13 3.36 -5.46 12.48
C ARG A 13 3.74 -6.89 12.84
N CYS A 14 4.41 -7.09 13.97
CA CYS A 14 4.75 -8.43 14.46
C CYS A 14 3.50 -9.29 14.68
N ALA A 15 2.44 -8.73 15.27
CA ALA A 15 1.18 -9.44 15.45
C ALA A 15 0.56 -9.85 14.11
N MET A 16 0.50 -8.94 13.13
CA MET A 16 -0.07 -9.23 11.81
C MET A 16 0.73 -10.31 11.05
N PHE A 17 2.06 -10.27 11.09
CA PHE A 17 2.89 -11.33 10.51
C PHE A 17 2.71 -12.67 11.22
N LEU A 18 2.59 -12.66 12.55
CA LEU A 18 2.33 -13.88 13.34
C LEU A 18 0.99 -14.51 12.95
N PHE A 19 -0.07 -13.71 12.81
CA PHE A 19 -1.37 -14.20 12.35
C PHE A 19 -1.32 -14.73 10.91
N ALA A 20 -0.66 -14.00 9.99
CA ALA A 20 -0.49 -14.47 8.62
C ALA A 20 0.25 -15.82 8.58
N PHE A 21 1.31 -15.96 9.38
CA PHE A 21 2.09 -17.20 9.45
C PHE A 21 1.29 -18.34 10.10
N ALA A 22 0.49 -18.04 11.14
CA ALA A 22 -0.39 -19.01 11.78
C ALA A 22 -1.42 -19.58 10.80
N CYS A 23 -1.94 -18.77 9.88
CA CYS A 23 -2.82 -19.26 8.81
C CYS A 23 -2.16 -20.31 7.91
N PHE A 24 -0.83 -20.33 7.77
CA PHE A 24 -0.13 -21.39 7.04
C PHE A 24 0.27 -22.56 7.95
N VAL A 25 0.78 -22.27 9.14
CA VAL A 25 1.31 -23.28 10.07
C VAL A 25 0.21 -24.16 10.63
N LEU A 26 -0.93 -23.60 11.02
CA LEU A 26 -2.03 -24.38 11.61
C LEU A 26 -2.57 -25.46 10.67
N PRO A 27 -3.03 -25.17 9.43
CA PRO A 27 -3.51 -26.21 8.54
C PRO A 27 -2.39 -27.18 8.14
N LEU A 28 -1.14 -26.73 7.98
CA LEU A 28 -0.02 -27.62 7.69
C LEU A 28 0.27 -28.59 8.84
N SER A 29 0.25 -28.10 10.08
CA SER A 29 0.43 -28.92 11.28
C SER A 29 -0.69 -29.95 11.44
N GLY A 30 -1.94 -29.58 11.14
CA GLY A 30 -3.08 -30.50 11.13
C GLY A 30 -2.92 -31.62 10.11
N VAL A 31 -2.41 -31.31 8.91
CA VAL A 31 -2.09 -32.33 7.89
C VAL A 31 -1.00 -33.28 8.38
N VAL A 32 0.09 -32.75 8.91
CA VAL A 32 1.22 -33.56 9.41
C VAL A 32 0.77 -34.47 10.56
N MET A 33 -0.05 -33.96 11.48
CA MET A 33 -0.56 -34.73 12.62
C MET A 33 -1.52 -35.83 12.17
N SER A 34 -2.42 -35.55 11.23
CA SER A 34 -3.33 -36.55 10.64
C SER A 34 -2.59 -37.68 9.93
N ILE A 35 -1.48 -37.36 9.25
CA ILE A 35 -0.63 -38.38 8.61
C ILE A 35 0.10 -39.20 9.67
N TYR A 36 0.63 -38.56 10.72
CA TYR A 36 1.33 -39.22 11.82
C TYR A 36 0.41 -40.19 12.60
N GLU A 37 -0.84 -39.81 12.83
CA GLU A 37 -1.85 -40.64 13.49
C GLU A 37 -2.43 -41.75 12.59
N GLY A 38 -2.00 -41.83 11.33
CA GLY A 38 -2.44 -42.87 10.39
C GLY A 38 -3.84 -42.66 9.81
N GLN A 39 -4.45 -41.49 10.03
CA GLN A 39 -5.76 -41.16 9.45
C GLN A 39 -5.68 -40.87 7.93
N GLY A 40 -4.46 -40.70 7.40
CA GLY A 40 -4.21 -40.50 5.98
C GLY A 40 -4.52 -39.08 5.51
N PHE A 41 -4.40 -38.85 4.21
CA PHE A 41 -4.65 -37.54 3.59
C PHE A 41 -6.09 -37.44 3.09
N HIS A 42 -6.91 -36.63 3.75
CA HIS A 42 -8.28 -36.34 3.33
C HIS A 42 -8.38 -35.12 2.40
N PHE A 43 -9.33 -35.16 1.47
CA PHE A 43 -9.62 -34.05 0.55
C PHE A 43 -9.99 -32.74 1.27
N GLY A 44 -10.58 -32.84 2.47
CA GLY A 44 -10.87 -31.68 3.32
C GLY A 44 -9.62 -30.88 3.72
N PHE A 45 -8.46 -31.53 3.85
CA PHE A 45 -7.21 -30.82 4.09
C PHE A 45 -6.78 -29.99 2.88
N LEU A 46 -7.01 -30.48 1.66
CA LEU A 46 -6.68 -29.74 0.44
C LEU A 46 -7.48 -28.42 0.36
N ILE A 47 -8.78 -28.50 0.67
CA ILE A 47 -9.68 -27.33 0.72
C ILE A 47 -9.24 -26.38 1.85
N GLY A 48 -8.94 -26.92 3.03
CA GLY A 48 -8.46 -26.14 4.17
C GLY A 48 -7.16 -25.41 3.84
N LEU A 49 -6.17 -26.11 3.29
CA LEU A 49 -4.88 -25.55 2.91
C LEU A 49 -5.04 -24.46 1.83
N PHE A 50 -5.96 -24.66 0.88
CA PHE A 50 -6.25 -23.67 -0.15
C PHE A 50 -6.91 -22.41 0.42
N LEU A 51 -7.97 -22.55 1.22
CA LEU A 51 -8.68 -21.40 1.80
C LEU A 51 -7.81 -20.63 2.80
N PHE A 52 -7.14 -21.33 3.71
CA PHE A 52 -6.22 -20.71 4.65
C PHE A 52 -4.97 -20.16 3.96
N GLY A 53 -4.53 -20.77 2.86
CA GLY A 53 -3.46 -20.25 2.02
C GLY A 53 -3.83 -18.92 1.36
N LEU A 54 -5.03 -18.81 0.78
CA LEU A 54 -5.55 -17.55 0.24
C LEU A 54 -5.67 -16.47 1.31
N LEU A 55 -6.22 -16.83 2.48
CA LEU A 55 -6.38 -15.90 3.59
C LEU A 55 -5.03 -15.44 4.14
N GLY A 56 -4.10 -16.37 4.36
CA GLY A 56 -2.74 -16.09 4.82
C GLY A 56 -1.98 -15.22 3.83
N PHE A 57 -2.13 -15.47 2.53
CA PHE A 57 -1.51 -14.64 1.49
C PHE A 57 -2.08 -13.21 1.49
N TYR A 58 -3.40 -13.08 1.64
CA TYR A 58 -4.04 -11.77 1.78
C TYR A 58 -3.53 -11.01 3.00
N LEU A 59 -3.48 -11.66 4.17
CA LEU A 59 -2.96 -11.07 5.41
C LEU A 59 -1.47 -10.70 5.30
N LEU A 60 -0.68 -11.55 4.63
CA LEU A 60 0.72 -11.27 4.37
C LEU A 60 0.88 -10.02 3.48
N ARG A 61 0.10 -9.91 2.40
CA ARG A 61 0.08 -8.72 1.53
C ARG A 61 -0.30 -7.46 2.32
N LEU A 62 -1.32 -7.55 3.18
CA LEU A 62 -1.74 -6.44 4.04
C LEU A 62 -0.66 -6.05 5.07
N SER A 63 0.04 -7.03 5.63
CA SER A 63 1.13 -6.83 6.59
C SER A 63 2.35 -6.18 5.93
N LEU A 64 2.69 -6.61 4.72
CA LEU A 64 3.73 -6.01 3.89
C LEU A 64 3.38 -4.57 3.54
N TRP A 65 2.12 -4.28 3.19
CA TRP A 65 1.65 -2.91 2.98
C TRP A 65 1.83 -2.04 4.22
N ASN A 66 1.37 -2.54 5.36
CA ASN A 66 1.47 -1.83 6.63
C ASN A 66 2.93 -1.64 7.08
N THR A 67 3.85 -2.48 6.61
CA THR A 67 5.25 -2.48 7.03
C THR A 67 6.17 -1.65 6.12
N TYR A 68 6.05 -1.88 4.82
CA TYR A 68 6.97 -1.42 3.79
C TYR A 68 6.35 -0.46 2.77
N GLY A 69 5.03 -0.19 2.85
CA GLY A 69 4.35 0.75 1.95
C GLY A 69 5.08 2.09 1.89
N GLN A 70 5.72 2.36 0.75
CA GLN A 70 6.42 3.59 0.47
C GLN A 70 5.94 4.12 -0.88
N GLU A 71 5.40 5.32 -0.87
CA GLU A 71 5.11 6.05 -2.09
C GLU A 71 6.34 6.87 -2.48
N THR A 72 6.77 6.76 -3.74
CA THR A 72 7.87 7.57 -4.27
C THR A 72 7.36 8.38 -5.45
N ILE A 73 7.40 9.70 -5.30
CA ILE A 73 7.10 10.65 -6.36
C ILE A 73 8.42 11.28 -6.80
N LYS A 74 8.89 10.92 -8.00
CA LYS A 74 10.08 11.52 -8.61
C LYS A 74 9.64 12.57 -9.61
N PHE A 75 10.21 13.76 -9.44
CA PHE A 75 10.08 14.86 -10.39
C PHE A 75 11.33 14.77 -11.28
N GLU A 76 11.15 14.36 -12.53
CA GLU A 76 12.21 14.34 -13.54
C GLU A 76 12.01 15.49 -14.53
N THR A 77 13.01 15.79 -15.36
CA THR A 77 12.94 16.88 -16.33
C THR A 77 11.87 16.57 -17.38
N GLY A 78 10.68 17.18 -17.26
CA GLY A 78 9.56 17.02 -18.19
C GLY A 78 8.56 15.91 -17.88
N SER A 79 8.76 15.11 -16.81
CA SER A 79 7.75 14.13 -16.36
C SER A 79 7.77 13.88 -14.84
N ILE A 80 6.62 13.45 -14.32
CA ILE A 80 6.45 12.99 -12.94
C ILE A 80 6.30 11.48 -12.96
N ASP A 81 7.25 10.82 -12.33
CA ASP A 81 7.28 9.37 -12.12
C ASP A 81 6.67 9.04 -10.76
N TYR A 82 5.58 8.27 -10.80
CA TYR A 82 4.91 7.75 -9.63
C TYR A 82 5.14 6.24 -9.50
N GLU A 83 5.73 5.85 -8.37
CA GLU A 83 5.93 4.45 -8.00
C GLU A 83 5.42 4.22 -6.59
N ALA A 84 4.32 3.46 -6.47
CA ALA A 84 3.93 2.86 -5.20
C ALA A 84 4.75 1.59 -4.98
N ASN A 85 5.73 1.68 -4.10
CA ASN A 85 6.62 0.58 -3.75
C ASN A 85 6.12 -0.10 -2.47
N TYR A 86 5.57 -1.29 -2.61
CA TYR A 86 5.07 -2.14 -1.53
C TYR A 86 6.19 -2.98 -0.87
N GLY A 87 7.47 -2.69 -1.16
CA GLY A 87 8.64 -3.45 -0.71
C GLY A 87 8.88 -4.71 -1.53
N TRP A 88 7.97 -5.69 -1.45
CA TRP A 88 8.05 -6.97 -2.19
C TRP A 88 7.18 -7.00 -3.45
N PHE A 89 6.20 -6.09 -3.53
CA PHE A 89 5.43 -5.83 -4.74
C PHE A 89 5.69 -4.38 -5.16
N LYS A 90 5.72 -4.12 -6.45
CA LYS A 90 5.76 -2.77 -6.99
C LYS A 90 4.50 -2.60 -7.83
N ASP A 91 3.79 -1.50 -7.66
CA ASP A 91 2.74 -1.17 -8.61
C ASP A 91 3.39 -0.82 -9.96
N GLY A 92 2.57 -0.86 -11.01
CA GLY A 92 2.98 -0.31 -12.31
C GLY A 92 3.42 1.14 -12.14
N LYS A 93 4.61 1.48 -12.63
CA LYS A 93 5.07 2.87 -12.69
C LYS A 93 4.08 3.66 -13.55
N LYS A 94 3.53 4.72 -12.99
CA LYS A 94 2.72 5.68 -13.75
C LYS A 94 3.57 6.91 -13.99
N GLN A 95 3.69 7.30 -15.26
CA GLN A 95 4.41 8.50 -15.67
C GLN A 95 3.38 9.47 -16.23
N ILE A 96 3.35 10.71 -15.71
CA ILE A 96 2.54 11.80 -16.26
C ILE A 96 3.45 12.95 -16.69
N GLY A 97 3.07 13.69 -17.72
CA GLY A 97 3.79 14.90 -18.13
C GLY A 97 3.56 16.08 -17.17
N TYR A 98 4.29 17.19 -17.36
CA TYR A 98 4.09 18.42 -16.58
C TYR A 98 2.96 19.33 -17.06
N ASN A 99 2.33 19.02 -18.20
CA ASN A 99 1.35 19.92 -18.78
C ASN A 99 0.17 20.15 -17.80
N ASN A 100 -0.20 21.40 -17.53
CA ASN A 100 -1.43 21.74 -16.79
C ASN A 100 -1.68 20.94 -15.49
N LEU A 101 -0.63 20.70 -14.70
CA LEU A 101 -0.76 19.97 -13.45
C LEU A 101 -1.69 20.70 -12.46
N VAL A 102 -2.72 20.00 -12.01
CA VAL A 102 -3.63 20.43 -10.96
C VAL A 102 -3.53 19.46 -9.80
N PHE A 103 -3.33 20.00 -8.60
CA PHE A 103 -3.28 19.22 -7.37
C PHE A 103 -4.57 19.41 -6.60
N TYR A 104 -5.22 18.33 -6.17
CA TYR A 104 -6.41 18.42 -5.33
C TYR A 104 -6.39 17.42 -4.17
N VAL A 105 -7.04 17.82 -3.08
CA VAL A 105 -7.25 16.98 -1.90
C VAL A 105 -8.43 16.07 -2.14
N ASN A 106 -8.19 14.76 -2.12
CA ASN A 106 -9.26 13.78 -2.05
C ASN A 106 -9.49 13.41 -0.59
N LYS A 107 -10.62 13.79 -0.01
CA LYS A 107 -10.97 13.44 1.38
C LYS A 107 -11.38 11.98 1.43
N ILE A 108 -10.70 11.17 2.23
CA ILE A 108 -10.94 9.72 2.35
C ILE A 108 -11.30 9.41 3.79
N GLY A 109 -12.54 8.97 4.03
CA GLY A 109 -13.05 8.59 5.35
C GLY A 109 -14.33 9.33 5.72
N TYR A 110 -14.83 9.09 6.93
CA TYR A 110 -15.91 9.89 7.52
C TYR A 110 -15.38 11.28 7.91
N ASP A 111 -16.22 12.31 7.90
CA ASP A 111 -15.83 13.73 8.12
C ASP A 111 -15.00 13.97 9.41
N GLU A 112 -15.11 13.06 10.38
CA GLU A 112 -14.41 13.11 11.66
C GLU A 112 -12.92 12.76 11.57
N ASP A 113 -12.51 11.91 10.62
CA ASP A 113 -11.12 11.41 10.53
C ASP A 113 -10.15 12.47 9.98
N LYS A 114 -10.66 13.48 9.26
CA LYS A 114 -9.88 14.57 8.62
C LYS A 114 -8.67 14.06 7.82
N THR A 115 -8.78 12.86 7.23
CA THR A 115 -7.75 12.27 6.37
C THR A 115 -8.07 12.47 4.90
N GLY A 116 -7.04 12.75 4.11
CA GLY A 116 -7.12 12.84 2.66
C GLY A 116 -5.88 12.29 1.98
N SER A 117 -5.95 12.10 0.67
CA SER A 117 -4.82 11.85 -0.20
C SER A 117 -4.71 12.93 -1.26
N ILE A 118 -3.54 13.06 -1.87
CA ILE A 118 -3.29 13.99 -2.97
C ILE A 118 -3.68 13.32 -4.26
N THR A 119 -4.35 14.04 -5.16
CA THR A 119 -4.46 13.64 -6.56
C THR A 119 -3.75 14.67 -7.42
N ILE A 120 -2.95 14.17 -8.35
CA ILE A 120 -2.20 14.94 -9.34
C ILE A 120 -2.83 14.66 -10.70
N ASP A 121 -3.24 15.71 -11.40
CA ASP A 121 -4.05 15.60 -12.61
C ASP A 121 -3.49 16.51 -13.71
N ASN A 122 -3.35 15.99 -14.92
CA ASN A 122 -2.86 16.69 -16.13
C ASN A 122 -4.00 16.84 -17.17
N ARG A 123 -5.27 16.68 -16.80
CA ARG A 123 -6.47 16.65 -17.68
C ARG A 123 -6.53 15.44 -18.63
N GLU A 124 -5.40 14.88 -19.05
CA GLU A 124 -5.32 13.65 -19.83
C GLU A 124 -5.14 12.42 -18.93
N ASP A 125 -4.31 12.53 -17.89
CA ASP A 125 -4.01 11.46 -16.94
C ASP A 125 -4.06 11.97 -15.49
N TYR A 126 -4.39 11.06 -14.56
CA TYR A 126 -4.43 11.34 -13.14
C TYR A 126 -3.70 10.27 -12.31
N ILE A 127 -3.03 10.73 -11.25
CA ILE A 127 -2.37 9.92 -10.24
C ILE A 127 -3.02 10.22 -8.90
N VAL A 128 -3.68 9.21 -8.32
CA VAL A 128 -4.18 9.29 -6.94
C VAL A 128 -3.12 8.72 -6.01
N SER A 129 -2.66 9.55 -5.07
CA SER A 129 -1.80 9.11 -3.98
C SER A 129 -2.55 8.09 -3.11
N VAL A 130 -1.85 7.00 -2.78
CA VAL A 130 -2.35 5.96 -1.89
C VAL A 130 -2.01 6.28 -0.43
N VAL A 131 -1.19 7.32 -0.20
CA VAL A 131 -0.90 7.81 1.14
C VAL A 131 -2.08 8.60 1.69
N LYS A 132 -2.61 8.12 2.81
CA LYS A 132 -3.57 8.86 3.63
C LYS A 132 -2.80 9.70 4.65
N MET A 133 -3.04 11.00 4.65
CA MET A 133 -2.47 11.94 5.62
C MET A 133 -3.51 12.98 6.04
N PRO A 134 -3.30 13.71 7.16
CA PRO A 134 -4.22 14.76 7.57
C PRO A 134 -4.39 15.81 6.48
N VAL A 135 -5.62 16.27 6.24
CA VAL A 135 -5.94 17.26 5.18
C VAL A 135 -5.06 18.51 5.28
N SER A 136 -4.80 19.01 6.50
CA SER A 136 -3.90 20.16 6.69
C SER A 136 -2.46 19.92 6.22
N LYS A 137 -1.96 18.68 6.31
CA LYS A 137 -0.65 18.33 5.75
C LYS A 137 -0.70 18.19 4.23
N VAL A 138 -1.81 17.67 3.70
CA VAL A 138 -2.04 17.60 2.26
C VAL A 138 -2.01 19.01 1.66
N GLU A 139 -2.78 19.94 2.23
CA GLU A 139 -2.88 21.33 1.76
C GLU A 139 -1.52 22.02 1.76
N ASN A 140 -0.77 21.92 2.85
CA ASN A 140 0.59 22.47 2.92
C ASN A 140 1.51 21.88 1.85
N LEU A 141 1.37 20.59 1.55
CA LEU A 141 2.19 19.93 0.54
C LEU A 141 1.79 20.37 -0.88
N ILE A 142 0.51 20.59 -1.13
CA ILE A 142 0.03 21.14 -2.40
C ILE A 142 0.63 22.53 -2.61
N THR A 143 0.61 23.39 -1.61
CA THR A 143 1.21 24.73 -1.68
C THR A 143 2.72 24.66 -1.98
N GLU A 144 3.44 23.73 -1.34
CA GLU A 144 4.88 23.54 -1.60
C GLU A 144 5.14 23.05 -3.04
N LEU A 145 4.28 22.17 -3.56
CA LEU A 145 4.37 21.66 -4.94
C LEU A 145 4.04 22.74 -5.99
N GLU A 146 3.01 23.56 -5.75
CA GLU A 146 2.67 24.69 -6.62
C GLU A 146 3.79 25.73 -6.65
N LEU A 147 4.43 26.00 -5.51
CA LEU A 147 5.60 26.87 -5.44
C LEU A 147 6.81 26.31 -6.21
N LEU A 148 7.06 25.00 -6.13
CA LEU A 148 8.14 24.36 -6.88
C LEU A 148 7.89 24.37 -8.39
N LEU A 149 6.64 24.20 -8.83
CA LEU A 149 6.29 24.28 -10.25
C LEU A 149 6.53 25.69 -10.81
N ASN A 150 6.06 26.72 -10.10
CA ASN A 150 6.22 28.12 -10.52
C ASN A 150 7.70 28.58 -10.55
N ASN A 151 8.58 27.94 -9.77
CA ASN A 151 10.01 28.23 -9.80
C ASN A 151 10.76 27.50 -10.93
N HIS A 152 10.14 26.49 -11.56
CA HIS A 152 10.73 25.76 -12.68
C HIS A 152 10.35 26.34 -14.05
N ASP A 153 9.31 27.18 -14.11
CA ASP A 153 8.86 27.92 -15.30
C ASP A 153 9.49 29.33 -15.44
N ASN A 154 10.43 29.69 -14.57
CA ASN A 154 11.15 30.98 -14.55
C ASN A 154 12.66 30.78 -14.76
#